data_AF-A0A661P2V8-F1
#
_entry.id   AF-A0A661P2V8-F1
#
_cell.length_a   1.000
_cell.length_b   1.000
_cell.length_c   1.000
_cell.angle_alpha   90.00
_cell.angle_beta   90.00
_cell.angle_gamma   90.00
#
_symmetry.space_group_name_H-M   'P 1'
#
loop_
_entity.id
_entity.type
_entity.pdbx_description
1 polymer ?
#
loop_
_entity_poly.entity_id
_entity_poly.type
_entity_poly.pdbx_seq_one_letter_code
_entity_poly.pdbx_strand_id
1 'polypeptide(L)'
;KKIVKFPNIDQAYLEVVTGGADAAMHDTPNVLYYIKTAGNGKVKAVGPDVKAAQYGIAFPQGSALRDKVNVALLQMMEDGGYAKLYKKWFDAEPE
;
A
#
# COMPACT_ATOMS: atom_id res chain seq x y z
N LYS A 1 -21.02 -11.84 -8.23
CA LYS A 1 -19.55 -12.06 -8.08
C LYS A 1 -19.31 -12.96 -6.89
N LYS A 2 -18.43 -13.96 -6.99
CA LYS A 2 -18.05 -14.83 -5.87
C LYS A 2 -16.92 -14.15 -5.08
N ILE A 3 -17.03 -14.10 -3.77
CA ILE A 3 -15.97 -13.58 -2.88
C ILE A 3 -15.38 -14.77 -2.15
N VAL A 4 -14.06 -14.90 -2.21
CA VAL A 4 -13.30 -15.92 -1.47
C VAL A 4 -12.35 -15.20 -0.52
N LYS A 5 -12.30 -15.66 0.73
CA LYS A 5 -11.41 -15.10 1.75
C LYS A 5 -10.23 -16.03 1.92
N PHE A 6 -9.05 -15.45 2.01
CA PHE A 6 -7.82 -16.15 2.32
C PHE A 6 -7.31 -15.66 3.67
N PRO A 7 -6.72 -16.54 4.49
CA PRO A 7 -6.05 -16.14 5.73
C PRO A 7 -4.90 -15.17 5.48
N ASN A 8 -4.18 -15.35 4.37
CA ASN A 8 -3.04 -14.54 3.98
C ASN A 8 -3.19 -14.05 2.54
N ILE A 9 -2.66 -12.86 2.26
CA ILE A 9 -2.84 -12.20 0.95
C ILE A 9 -2.04 -12.86 -0.18
N ASP A 10 -0.92 -13.51 0.12
CA ASP A 10 -0.09 -14.24 -0.85
C ASP A 10 -0.86 -15.35 -1.57
N GLN A 11 -1.77 -16.04 -0.86
CA GLN A 11 -2.65 -17.04 -1.47
C GLN A 11 -3.64 -16.41 -2.46
N ALA A 12 -4.19 -15.23 -2.14
CA ALA A 12 -5.10 -14.53 -3.04
C ALA A 12 -4.36 -14.06 -4.31
N TYR A 13 -3.11 -13.59 -4.17
CA TYR A 13 -2.29 -13.23 -5.32
C TYR A 13 -1.94 -14.44 -6.19
N LEU A 14 -1.67 -15.60 -5.58
CA LEU A 14 -1.40 -16.82 -6.32
C LEU A 14 -2.59 -17.23 -7.17
N GLU A 15 -3.82 -17.16 -6.65
CA GLU A 15 -5.03 -17.46 -7.42
C GLU A 15 -5.19 -16.56 -8.65
N VAL A 16 -4.78 -15.28 -8.56
CA VAL A 16 -4.78 -14.40 -9.75
C VAL A 16 -3.74 -14.85 -10.76
N VAL A 17 -2.52 -15.16 -10.30
CA VAL A 17 -1.42 -15.58 -11.17
C VAL A 17 -1.68 -16.94 -11.84
N THR A 18 -2.39 -17.85 -11.17
CA THR A 18 -2.73 -19.18 -11.69
C THR A 18 -4.08 -19.21 -12.44
N GLY A 19 -4.83 -18.11 -12.44
CA GLY A 19 -6.13 -18.00 -13.10
C GLY A 19 -7.30 -18.59 -12.32
N GLY A 20 -7.13 -18.90 -11.03
CA GLY A 20 -8.21 -19.28 -10.11
C GLY A 20 -9.09 -18.11 -9.65
N ALA A 21 -8.61 -16.88 -9.78
CA ALA A 21 -9.36 -15.65 -9.52
C ALA A 21 -9.12 -14.56 -10.58
N ASP A 22 -10.14 -13.76 -10.87
CA ASP A 22 -10.02 -12.62 -11.80
C ASP A 22 -9.25 -11.43 -11.20
N ALA A 23 -9.31 -11.27 -9.88
CA ALA A 23 -8.66 -10.19 -9.14
C ALA A 23 -8.49 -10.55 -7.66
N ALA A 24 -7.47 -9.97 -7.04
CA ALA A 24 -7.26 -9.94 -5.60
C ALA A 24 -7.34 -8.50 -5.12
N MET A 25 -7.84 -8.30 -3.90
CA MET A 25 -8.02 -6.97 -3.31
C MET A 25 -7.37 -6.93 -1.93
N HIS A 26 -6.55 -5.91 -1.72
CA HIS A 26 -5.94 -5.56 -0.44
C HIS A 26 -5.67 -4.05 -0.42
N ASP A 27 -5.06 -3.55 0.65
CA ASP A 27 -4.62 -2.16 0.72
C ASP A 27 -3.52 -1.81 -0.31
N THR A 28 -3.55 -0.57 -0.78
CA THR A 28 -2.75 -0.04 -1.89
C THR A 28 -1.24 -0.28 -1.74
N PRO A 29 -0.58 0.04 -0.60
CA PRO A 29 0.86 -0.19 -0.47
C PRO A 29 1.25 -1.67 -0.56
N ASN A 30 0.41 -2.59 -0.06
CA ASN A 30 0.69 -4.03 -0.17
C ASN A 30 0.60 -4.49 -1.63
N VAL A 31 -0.45 -4.08 -2.35
CA VAL A 31 -0.65 -4.42 -3.76
C VAL A 31 0.51 -3.90 -4.61
N LEU A 32 0.88 -2.62 -4.46
CA LEU A 32 1.97 -2.02 -5.22
C LEU A 32 3.32 -2.68 -4.90
N TYR A 33 3.58 -2.98 -3.63
CA TYR A 33 4.81 -3.69 -3.24
C TYR A 33 4.88 -5.10 -3.83
N TYR A 34 3.77 -5.84 -3.82
CA TYR A 34 3.70 -7.16 -4.44
C TYR A 34 4.00 -7.08 -5.94
N ILE A 35 3.35 -6.16 -6.65
CA ILE A 35 3.59 -5.94 -8.09
C ILE A 35 5.08 -5.68 -8.36
N LYS A 36 5.71 -4.81 -7.56
CA LYS A 36 7.13 -4.44 -7.70
C LYS A 36 8.12 -5.57 -7.41
N THR A 37 7.79 -6.48 -6.50
CA THR A 37 8.75 -7.47 -5.98
C THR A 37 8.53 -8.89 -6.46
N ALA A 38 7.29 -9.39 -6.35
CA ALA A 38 6.95 -10.79 -6.62
C ALA A 38 5.95 -10.95 -7.79
N GLY A 39 5.34 -9.84 -8.25
CA GLY A 39 4.39 -9.81 -9.34
C GLY A 39 5.01 -10.20 -10.69
N ASN A 40 6.33 -9.98 -10.87
CA ASN A 40 7.11 -10.43 -12.03
C ASN A 40 6.46 -10.13 -13.40
N GLY A 41 5.80 -8.98 -13.51
CA GLY A 41 5.07 -8.55 -14.72
C GLY A 41 3.81 -9.35 -15.06
N LYS A 42 3.40 -10.31 -14.21
CA LYS A 42 2.19 -11.14 -14.42
C LYS A 42 0.91 -10.49 -13.93
N VAL A 43 1.03 -9.46 -13.10
CA VAL A 43 -0.09 -8.75 -12.48
C VAL A 43 0.11 -7.25 -12.60
N LYS A 44 -1.00 -6.51 -12.48
CA LYS A 44 -1.01 -5.04 -12.43
C LYS A 44 -2.14 -4.56 -11.53
N ALA A 45 -1.99 -3.36 -10.99
CA ALA A 45 -3.09 -2.68 -10.29
C ALA A 45 -4.17 -2.25 -11.30
N VAL A 46 -5.43 -2.30 -10.90
CA VAL A 46 -6.58 -1.95 -11.74
C VAL A 46 -7.67 -1.27 -10.92
N GLY A 47 -8.34 -0.29 -11.54
CA GLY A 47 -9.44 0.45 -10.93
C GLY A 47 -8.97 1.54 -9.96
N PRO A 48 -9.89 2.41 -9.49
CA PRO A 48 -9.61 3.40 -8.46
C PRO A 48 -9.59 2.75 -7.07
N ASP A 49 -8.96 3.43 -6.11
CA ASP A 49 -8.98 3.03 -4.72
C ASP A 49 -10.41 2.99 -4.17
N VAL A 50 -10.83 1.81 -3.68
CA VAL A 50 -12.21 1.56 -3.25
C VAL A 50 -12.45 2.12 -1.84
N LYS A 51 -11.42 2.15 -1.00
CA LYS A 51 -11.41 2.74 0.34
C LYS A 51 -10.00 3.22 0.67
N ALA A 52 -9.68 4.46 0.34
CA ALA A 52 -8.44 5.08 0.77
C ALA A 52 -8.39 5.10 2.30
N ALA A 53 -7.50 4.29 2.88
CA ALA A 53 -7.24 4.29 4.31
C ALA A 53 -6.03 5.21 4.57
N GLN A 54 -6.16 6.14 5.50
CA GLN A 54 -5.04 6.95 5.95
C GLN A 54 -4.20 6.15 6.95
N TYR A 55 -2.92 5.95 6.65
CA TYR A 55 -1.97 5.38 7.60
C TYR A 55 -1.43 6.46 8.54
N GLY A 56 -1.20 6.09 9.80
CA GLY A 56 -0.70 7.00 10.81
C GLY A 56 0.24 6.31 11.80
N ILE A 57 1.05 7.13 12.46
CA ILE A 57 1.93 6.67 13.55
C ILE A 57 1.19 6.96 14.86
N ALA A 58 0.85 5.90 15.60
CA ALA A 58 0.15 6.02 16.86
C ALA A 58 1.11 6.38 18.01
N PHE A 59 0.66 7.27 18.90
CA PHE A 59 1.36 7.63 20.12
C PHE A 59 0.42 7.50 21.32
N PRO A 60 0.94 7.26 22.54
CA PRO A 60 0.15 7.41 23.76
C PRO A 60 -0.49 8.81 23.84
N GLN A 61 -1.68 8.88 24.44
CA GLN A 61 -2.37 10.15 24.64
C GLN A 61 -1.48 11.10 25.46
N GLY A 62 -1.36 12.36 25.01
CA GLY A 62 -0.50 13.36 25.64
C GLY A 62 0.99 13.26 25.30
N SER A 63 1.40 12.37 24.39
CA SER A 63 2.80 12.26 23.95
C SER A 63 3.30 13.55 23.29
N ALA A 64 4.39 14.10 23.82
CA ALA A 64 5.11 15.24 23.23
C ALA A 64 5.74 14.92 21.86
N LEU A 65 5.76 13.65 21.44
CA LEU A 65 6.28 13.23 20.14
C LEU A 65 5.28 13.43 19.00
N ARG A 66 3.98 13.45 19.29
CA ARG A 66 2.93 13.48 18.25
C ARG A 66 3.13 14.67 17.32
N ASP A 67 3.25 15.87 17.88
CA ASP A 67 3.34 17.09 17.09
C ASP A 67 4.70 17.21 16.39
N LYS A 68 5.79 16.77 17.04
CA LYS A 68 7.14 16.76 16.45
C LYS A 68 7.20 15.85 15.22
N VAL A 69 6.61 14.66 15.30
CA VAL A 69 6.59 13.71 14.18
C VAL A 69 5.68 14.19 13.05
N ASN A 70 4.55 14.82 13.37
CA ASN A 70 3.69 15.43 12.34
C ASN A 70 4.43 16.54 11.58
N VAL A 71 5.15 17.43 12.27
CA VAL A 71 5.95 18.49 11.62
C VAL A 71 7.02 17.89 10.72
N ALA A 72 7.76 16.88 11.20
CA ALA A 72 8.79 16.22 10.38
C ALA A 72 8.20 15.53 9.15
N LEU A 73 7.03 14.88 9.27
CA LEU A 73 6.35 14.24 8.16
C LEU A 73 5.88 15.27 7.12
N LEU A 74 5.34 16.41 7.55
CA LEU A 74 4.97 17.51 6.65
C LEU A 74 6.18 18.06 5.89
N GLN A 75 7.31 18.27 6.58
CA GLN A 75 8.55 18.70 5.94
C GLN A 75 9.02 17.70 4.88
N MET A 76 8.93 16.40 5.15
CA MET A 76 9.27 15.35 4.18
C MET A 76 8.32 15.32 2.97
N MET A 77 7.06 15.71 3.16
CA MET A 77 6.10 15.84 2.05
C MET A 77 6.43 17.05 1.19
N GLU A 78 6.77 18.19 1.81
CA GLU A 78 7.14 19.44 1.12
C GLU A 78 8.47 19.33 0.37
N ASP A 79 9.47 18.67 0.94
CA ASP A 79 10.81 18.55 0.35
C ASP A 79 10.97 17.37 -0.64
N GLY A 80 9.89 16.62 -0.85
CA GLY A 80 9.83 15.46 -1.75
C GLY A 80 10.50 14.19 -1.20
N GLY A 81 10.98 14.18 0.04
CA GLY A 81 11.51 13.01 0.73
C GLY A 81 10.48 11.88 0.81
N TYR A 82 9.22 12.22 1.05
CA TYR A 82 8.11 11.26 1.06
C TYR A 82 7.90 10.61 -0.31
N ALA A 83 7.85 11.40 -1.38
CA ALA A 83 7.70 10.88 -2.74
C ALA A 83 8.88 9.97 -3.15
N LYS A 84 10.12 10.32 -2.76
CA LYS A 84 11.30 9.47 -2.98
C LYS A 84 11.16 8.10 -2.29
N LEU A 85 10.67 8.08 -1.05
CA LEU A 85 10.41 6.84 -0.32
C LEU A 85 9.29 6.03 -0.98
N TYR A 86 8.20 6.69 -1.37
CA TYR A 86 7.07 6.03 -2.03
C TYR A 86 7.51 5.34 -3.32
N LYS A 87 8.22 6.05 -4.22
CA LYS A 87 8.81 5.47 -5.44
C LYS A 87 9.74 4.30 -5.14
N LYS A 88 10.62 4.44 -4.14
CA LYS A 88 11.56 3.39 -3.75
C LYS A 88 10.82 2.10 -3.39
N TRP A 89 9.68 2.18 -2.73
CA TRP A 89 8.96 0.99 -2.25
C TRP A 89 7.88 0.49 -3.19
N PHE A 90 7.29 1.36 -4.00
CA PHE A 90 6.05 1.05 -4.74
C PHE A 90 6.12 1.34 -6.23
N ASP A 91 7.19 1.96 -6.72
CA ASP A 91 7.37 2.38 -8.12
C ASP A 91 6.19 3.21 -8.67
N ALA A 92 5.62 4.03 -7.79
CA ALA A 92 4.48 4.90 -8.03
C ALA A 92 4.69 6.26 -7.34
N GLU A 93 3.83 7.24 -7.64
CA GLU A 93 3.77 8.51 -6.90
C GLU A 93 2.78 8.37 -5.74
N PRO A 94 3.00 9.08 -4.62
CA PRO A 94 1.96 9.25 -3.63
C PRO A 94 0.79 10.03 -4.23
N GLU A 95 -0.44 9.66 -3.87
CA GLU A 95 -1.68 10.37 -4.25
C GLU A 95 -1.83 11.73 -3.55
#